data_AF-I5B775-F1
#
_entry.id   AF-I5B775-F1
#
_cell.length_a   1.000
_cell.length_b   1.000
_cell.length_c   1.000
_cell.angle_alpha   90.00
_cell.angle_beta   90.00
_cell.angle_gamma   90.00
#
_symmetry.space_group_name_H-M   'P 1'
#
loop_
_entity.id
_entity.type
_entity.pdbx_description
1 polymer ?
#
loop_
_entity_poly.entity_id
_entity_poly.type
_entity_poly.pdbx_seq_one_letter_code
_entity_poly.pdbx_strand_id
1 'polypeptide(L)'
;MSSPPAKGQLQQEIQRLSQKIYQHPIDENRKFTLGASTIERWYYKAKEADDPVVVLGRKPRFDAGIRWSMPEALLDASGNWLQPMVLAILDDHSRICCHLQFYLAETAQCLVHGLIQAFMKRRLPRSLMTDNGSAMLAEETTQGLARLGW
;
A
#
# COMPACT_ATOMS: atom_id res chain seq x y z
N MET A 1 -5.84 22.82 21.63
CA MET A 1 -6.54 21.85 22.51
C MET A 1 -7.27 20.83 21.64
N SER A 2 -6.63 19.71 21.30
CA SER A 2 -7.33 18.53 20.78
C SER A 2 -6.60 17.33 21.37
N SER A 3 -7.15 16.83 22.48
CA SER A 3 -6.69 15.60 23.12
C SER A 3 -7.04 14.43 22.21
N PRO A 4 -6.15 13.44 22.03
CA PRO A 4 -6.45 12.28 21.19
C PRO A 4 -7.67 11.52 21.76
N PRO A 5 -8.62 11.08 20.91
CA PRO A 5 -9.80 10.35 21.36
C PRO A 5 -9.41 9.01 22.00
N ALA A 6 -10.24 8.54 22.94
CA ALA A 6 -10.02 7.27 23.64
C ALA A 6 -9.96 6.08 22.66
N LYS A 7 -9.17 5.05 23.00
CA LYS A 7 -9.06 3.79 22.21
C LYS A 7 -10.45 3.23 21.94
N GLY A 8 -10.90 3.25 20.68
CA GLY A 8 -12.21 2.78 20.22
C GLY A 8 -13.02 3.80 19.41
N GLN A 9 -12.79 5.12 19.59
CA GLN A 9 -13.52 6.17 18.86
C GLN A 9 -12.78 6.73 17.64
N LEU A 10 -11.49 6.43 17.52
CA LEU A 10 -10.63 6.94 16.44
C LEU A 10 -11.19 6.61 15.04
N GLN A 11 -11.63 5.36 14.82
CA GLN A 11 -12.15 4.95 13.51
C GLN A 11 -13.45 5.68 13.15
N GLN A 12 -14.32 5.91 14.14
CA GLN A 12 -15.57 6.64 13.94
C GLN A 12 -15.28 8.11 13.59
N GLU A 13 -14.29 8.72 14.25
CA GLU A 13 -13.91 10.11 13.98
C GLU A 13 -13.23 10.27 12.62
N ILE A 14 -12.37 9.32 12.22
CA ILE A 14 -11.78 9.28 10.88
C ILE A 14 -12.88 9.15 9.82
N GLN A 15 -13.86 8.27 10.06
CA GLN A 15 -14.99 8.10 9.14
C GLN A 15 -15.84 9.38 9.06
N ARG A 16 -16.14 10.02 10.19
CA ARG A 16 -16.86 11.29 10.25
C ARG A 16 -16.14 12.40 9.47
N LEU A 17 -14.83 12.53 9.64
CA LEU A 17 -14.02 13.50 8.91
C LEU A 17 -13.97 13.18 7.41
N SER A 18 -13.93 11.90 7.04
CA SER A 18 -13.91 11.50 5.62
C SER A 18 -15.18 11.88 4.85
N GLN A 19 -16.31 11.98 5.56
CA GLN A 19 -17.61 12.38 5.00
C GLN A 19 -17.76 13.90 4.89
N LYS A 20 -16.83 14.68 5.47
CA LYS A 20 -16.87 16.13 5.41
C LYS A 20 -16.40 16.63 4.05
N ILE A 21 -17.10 17.63 3.53
CA ILE A 21 -16.70 18.39 2.35
C ILE A 21 -15.82 19.56 2.81
N TYR A 22 -14.60 19.62 2.28
CA TYR A 22 -13.62 20.65 2.55
C TYR A 22 -13.53 21.62 1.36
N GLN A 23 -13.24 22.88 1.66
CA GLN A 23 -12.94 23.88 0.65
C GLN A 23 -11.43 23.89 0.37
N HIS A 24 -11.05 23.96 -0.90
CA HIS A 24 -9.64 24.02 -1.28
C HIS A 24 -9.05 25.37 -0.86
N PRO A 25 -7.87 25.39 -0.20
CA PRO A 25 -7.33 26.60 0.41
C PRO A 25 -6.81 27.65 -0.59
N ILE A 26 -6.59 27.26 -1.85
CA ILE A 26 -6.08 28.15 -2.92
C ILE A 26 -7.19 28.46 -3.95
N ASP A 27 -8.25 27.66 -4.00
CA ASP A 27 -9.31 27.76 -5.01
C ASP A 27 -10.66 27.69 -4.30
N GLU A 28 -11.25 28.86 -4.07
CA GLU A 28 -12.47 29.00 -3.27
C GLU A 28 -13.67 28.27 -3.89
N ASN A 29 -13.65 28.04 -5.20
CA ASN A 29 -14.74 27.35 -5.91
C ASN A 29 -14.57 25.82 -5.91
N ARG A 30 -13.39 25.32 -5.54
CA ARG A 30 -13.10 23.89 -5.54
C ARG A 30 -13.35 23.27 -4.17
N LYS A 31 -14.27 22.32 -4.14
CA LYS A 31 -14.54 21.48 -2.95
C LYS A 31 -13.96 20.08 -3.14
N PHE A 32 -13.54 19.45 -2.06
CA PHE A 32 -13.01 18.09 -2.08
C PHE A 32 -13.36 17.34 -0.79
N THR A 33 -13.32 16.02 -0.86
CA THR A 33 -13.42 15.14 0.31
C THR A 33 -12.06 14.47 0.54
N LEU A 34 -11.81 14.05 1.78
CA LEU A 34 -10.61 13.31 2.14
C LEU A 34 -11.01 11.86 2.41
N GLY A 35 -10.32 10.90 1.80
CA GLY A 35 -10.57 9.49 2.11
C GLY A 35 -10.16 9.14 3.54
N ALA A 36 -10.90 8.24 4.20
CA ALA A 36 -10.59 7.78 5.56
C ALA A 36 -9.14 7.32 5.71
N SER A 37 -8.62 6.55 4.76
CA SER A 37 -7.22 6.09 4.74
C SER A 37 -6.19 7.23 4.63
N THR A 38 -6.55 8.35 4.00
CA THR A 38 -5.69 9.53 3.94
C THR A 38 -5.63 10.24 5.29
N ILE A 39 -6.78 10.39 5.95
CA ILE A 39 -6.90 11.02 7.27
C ILE A 39 -6.18 10.16 8.32
N GLU A 40 -6.37 8.84 8.28
CA GLU A 40 -5.70 7.88 9.15
C GLU A 40 -4.18 7.94 9.00
N ARG A 41 -3.69 7.97 7.75
CA ARG A 41 -2.27 8.14 7.45
C ARG A 41 -1.72 9.44 8.03
N TRP A 42 -2.46 10.54 7.89
CA TRP A 42 -2.04 11.82 8.46
C TRP A 42 -2.02 11.79 9.99
N TYR A 43 -3.01 11.18 10.62
CA TYR A 43 -3.09 11.03 12.06
C TYR A 43 -1.86 10.28 12.61
N TYR A 44 -1.55 9.08 12.11
CA TYR A 44 -0.41 8.31 12.62
C TYR A 44 0.93 8.99 12.34
N LYS A 45 1.07 9.70 11.22
CA LYS A 45 2.28 10.45 10.91
C LYS A 45 2.49 11.60 11.90
N ALA A 46 1.42 12.32 12.23
CA ALA A 46 1.44 13.49 13.10
C ALA A 46 1.44 13.17 14.59
N LYS A 47 0.95 11.99 14.99
CA LYS A 47 0.74 11.61 16.41
C LYS A 47 2.00 11.67 17.26
N GLU A 48 3.15 11.32 16.68
CA GLU A 48 4.44 11.26 17.38
C GLU A 48 5.34 12.47 17.06
N ALA A 49 4.83 13.43 16.29
CA ALA A 49 5.58 14.60 15.86
C ALA A 49 5.32 15.79 16.80
N ASP A 50 6.38 16.49 17.19
CA ASP A 50 6.27 17.74 17.98
C ASP A 50 5.53 18.83 17.19
N ASP A 51 5.73 18.88 15.86
CA ASP A 51 4.99 19.73 14.94
C ASP A 51 4.25 18.88 13.89
N PRO A 52 2.92 18.71 14.03
CA PRO A 52 2.14 17.88 13.12
C PRO A 52 1.98 18.50 11.72
N VAL A 53 2.11 19.83 11.57
CA VAL A 53 1.95 20.50 10.27
C VAL A 53 3.19 20.28 9.42
N VAL A 54 4.38 20.41 10.00
CA VAL A 54 5.66 20.21 9.31
C VAL A 54 5.76 18.78 8.78
N VAL A 55 5.39 17.79 9.59
CA VAL A 55 5.44 16.37 9.19
C VAL A 55 4.46 16.04 8.06
N LEU A 56 3.34 16.74 7.97
CA LEU A 56 2.37 16.57 6.88
C LEU A 56 2.74 17.32 5.60
N GLY A 57 3.80 18.13 5.63
CA GLY A 57 4.33 18.84 4.48
C GLY A 57 4.70 17.93 3.30
N ARG A 58 4.71 18.50 2.09
CA ARG A 58 5.13 17.80 0.87
C ARG A 58 6.57 17.30 1.03
N LYS A 59 6.75 15.98 1.04
CA LYS A 59 8.08 15.36 0.86
C LYS A 59 8.36 15.29 -0.64
N PRO A 60 9.39 16.00 -1.15
CA PRO A 60 9.84 15.81 -2.53
C PRO A 60 10.18 14.33 -2.71
N ARG A 61 9.69 13.71 -3.78
CA ARG A 61 10.05 12.33 -4.07
C ARG A 61 11.55 12.30 -4.39
N PHE A 62 12.27 11.34 -3.81
CA PHE A 62 13.73 11.20 -3.95
C PHE A 62 14.18 11.03 -5.41
N ASP A 63 13.29 10.55 -6.26
CA ASP A 63 13.51 10.22 -7.66
C ASP A 63 13.01 11.28 -8.65
N ALA A 64 12.61 12.46 -8.18
CA ALA A 64 12.17 13.54 -9.05
C ALA A 64 13.30 13.95 -10.03
N GLY A 65 13.25 13.42 -11.25
CA GLY A 65 14.25 13.63 -12.31
C GLY A 65 15.06 12.38 -12.70
N ILE A 66 14.96 11.27 -11.97
CA ILE A 66 15.65 10.02 -12.32
C ILE A 66 14.73 9.15 -13.19
N ARG A 67 15.05 9.06 -14.48
CA ARG A 67 14.40 8.12 -15.39
C ARG A 67 15.15 6.80 -15.33
N TRP A 68 14.66 5.86 -14.53
CA TRP A 68 15.12 4.48 -14.56
C TRP A 68 14.66 3.87 -15.89
N SER A 69 15.49 3.96 -16.93
CA SER A 69 15.26 3.19 -18.15
C SER A 69 15.50 1.74 -17.81
N MET A 70 14.47 0.93 -17.99
CA MET A 70 14.55 -0.52 -17.87
C MET A 70 15.64 -1.05 -18.83
N PRO A 71 16.56 -1.92 -18.39
CA PRO A 71 17.62 -2.45 -19.27
C PRO A 71 17.03 -3.28 -20.42
N GLU A 72 17.80 -3.43 -21.50
CA GLU A 72 17.46 -4.16 -22.74
C GLU A 72 17.11 -5.66 -22.52
N ALA A 73 17.32 -6.18 -21.32
CA ALA A 73 17.03 -7.54 -20.86
C ALA A 73 15.53 -7.92 -20.79
N LEU A 74 14.67 -7.15 -21.45
CA LEU A 74 13.23 -7.38 -21.53
C LEU A 74 12.78 -8.00 -22.84
N LEU A 75 13.72 -8.32 -23.71
CA LEU A 75 13.43 -9.12 -24.90
C LEU A 75 13.46 -10.60 -24.52
N ASP A 76 12.48 -11.36 -24.98
CA ASP A 76 12.57 -12.82 -24.96
C ASP A 76 13.65 -13.31 -25.96
N ALA A 77 13.91 -14.62 -25.97
CA ALA A 77 14.90 -15.22 -26.88
C ALA A 77 14.57 -15.03 -28.37
N SER A 78 13.35 -14.61 -28.69
CA SER A 78 12.88 -14.35 -30.05
C SER A 78 12.91 -12.85 -30.42
N GLY A 79 13.33 -11.98 -29.49
CA GLY A 79 13.39 -10.54 -29.70
C GLY A 79 12.07 -9.81 -29.45
N ASN A 80 11.08 -10.43 -28.79
CA ASN A 80 9.83 -9.77 -28.43
C ASN A 80 9.93 -9.08 -27.06
N TRP A 81 9.32 -7.90 -26.93
CA TRP A 81 9.20 -7.21 -25.66
C TRP A 81 8.32 -7.99 -24.68
N LEU A 82 8.89 -8.32 -23.53
CA LEU A 82 8.18 -8.86 -22.38
C LEU A 82 7.53 -7.72 -21.59
N GLN A 83 6.34 -7.99 -21.04
CA GLN A 83 5.61 -7.08 -20.17
C GLN A 83 5.63 -7.62 -18.73
N PRO A 84 6.69 -7.36 -17.96
CA PRO A 84 6.82 -7.88 -16.62
C PRO A 84 5.85 -7.17 -15.69
N MET A 85 5.24 -7.95 -14.81
CA MET A 85 4.41 -7.48 -13.73
C MET A 85 5.22 -7.51 -12.44
N VAL A 86 4.97 -6.56 -11.55
CA VAL A 86 5.64 -6.51 -10.25
C VAL A 86 4.66 -6.93 -9.15
N LEU A 87 5.05 -7.92 -8.36
CA LEU A 87 4.38 -8.27 -7.12
C LEU A 87 5.10 -7.58 -5.96
N ALA A 88 4.36 -6.76 -5.22
CA ALA A 88 4.87 -6.08 -4.03
C ALA A 88 4.04 -6.46 -2.80
N ILE A 89 4.73 -6.91 -1.75
CA ILE A 89 4.13 -7.23 -0.45
C ILE A 89 4.62 -6.20 0.55
N LEU A 90 3.67 -5.53 1.20
CA LEU A 90 3.91 -4.40 2.09
C LEU A 90 3.40 -4.75 3.48
N ASP A 91 4.18 -4.42 4.51
CA ASP A 91 3.66 -4.42 5.87
C ASP A 91 2.80 -3.17 6.09
N ASP A 92 1.54 -3.36 6.46
CA ASP A 92 0.60 -2.25 6.60
C ASP A 92 0.98 -1.30 7.75
N HIS A 93 1.50 -1.84 8.86
CA HIS A 93 1.85 -1.03 10.01
C HIS A 93 3.12 -0.19 9.77
N SER A 94 4.23 -0.83 9.40
CA SER A 94 5.53 -0.15 9.21
C SER A 94 5.71 0.48 7.83
N ARG A 95 4.83 0.16 6.86
CA ARG A 95 4.91 0.60 5.46
C ARG A 95 6.18 0.16 4.73
N ILE A 96 6.89 -0.84 5.26
CA ILE A 96 8.07 -1.41 4.63
C ILE A 96 7.65 -2.39 3.53
N CYS A 97 8.31 -2.33 2.39
CA CYS A 97 8.22 -3.39 1.38
C CYS A 97 8.94 -4.64 1.90
N CYS A 98 8.17 -5.66 2.27
CA CYS A 98 8.66 -6.94 2.76
C CYS A 98 9.28 -7.77 1.63
N HIS A 99 8.71 -7.64 0.43
CA HIS A 99 9.19 -8.30 -0.77
C HIS A 99 8.70 -7.57 -2.03
N LEU A 100 9.56 -7.47 -3.04
CA LEU A 100 9.22 -7.00 -4.38
C LEU A 100 9.95 -7.89 -5.39
N GLN A 101 9.22 -8.40 -6.37
CA GLN A 101 9.79 -9.23 -7.43
C GLN A 101 9.00 -9.07 -8.73
N PHE A 102 9.72 -9.12 -9.85
CA PHE A 102 9.14 -9.14 -11.19
C PHE A 102 8.79 -10.56 -11.62
N TYR A 103 7.65 -10.70 -12.28
CA TYR A 103 7.14 -11.92 -12.89
C TYR A 103 6.70 -11.63 -14.32
N LEU A 104 6.73 -12.65 -15.18
CA LEU A 104 6.25 -12.54 -16.55
C LEU A 104 4.79 -12.97 -16.72
N ALA A 105 4.16 -13.43 -15.63
CA ALA A 105 2.77 -13.86 -15.62
C ALA A 105 2.12 -13.59 -14.26
N GLU A 106 0.83 -13.29 -14.27
CA GLU A 106 -0.01 -13.15 -13.08
C GLU A 106 -0.71 -14.48 -12.78
N THR A 107 -0.01 -15.39 -12.12
CA THR A 107 -0.55 -16.71 -11.73
C THR A 107 -0.58 -16.88 -10.22
N ALA A 108 -1.45 -17.76 -9.74
CA ALA A 108 -1.50 -18.16 -8.33
C ALA A 108 -0.12 -18.66 -7.83
N GLN A 109 0.60 -19.40 -8.68
CA GLN A 109 1.96 -19.87 -8.36
C GLN A 109 2.96 -18.73 -8.17
N CYS A 110 2.95 -17.71 -9.04
CA CYS A 110 3.81 -16.53 -8.89
C CYS A 110 3.50 -15.77 -7.60
N LEU A 111 2.20 -15.65 -7.29
CA LEU A 111 1.72 -15.05 -6.05
C LEU A 111 2.20 -15.81 -4.81
N VAL A 112 1.95 -17.12 -4.74
CA VAL A 112 2.34 -17.97 -3.61
C VAL A 112 3.85 -17.96 -3.43
N HIS A 113 4.62 -18.03 -4.52
CA HIS A 113 6.07 -17.93 -4.47
C HIS A 113 6.52 -16.61 -3.84
N GLY A 114 5.98 -15.46 -4.28
CA GLY A 114 6.31 -14.16 -3.69
C GLY A 114 5.89 -14.03 -2.21
N LEU A 115 4.72 -14.57 -1.84
CA LEU A 115 4.23 -14.59 -0.46
C LEU A 115 5.16 -15.38 0.46
N ILE A 116 5.57 -16.59 0.06
CA ILE A 116 6.51 -17.41 0.83
C ILE A 116 7.83 -16.65 1.03
N GLN A 117 8.35 -16.02 -0.03
CA GLN A 117 9.59 -15.24 0.06
C GLN A 117 9.45 -14.05 1.02
N ALA A 118 8.29 -13.39 1.07
CA ALA A 118 8.04 -12.33 2.04
C ALA A 118 8.01 -12.86 3.48
N PHE A 119 7.34 -14.00 3.71
CA PHE A 119 7.27 -14.62 5.03
C PHE A 119 8.62 -15.11 5.52
N MET A 120 9.45 -15.66 4.64
CA MET A 120 10.83 -16.05 4.99
C MET A 120 11.68 -14.85 5.45
N LYS A 121 11.47 -13.67 4.85
CA LYS A 121 12.23 -12.45 5.18
C LYS A 121 11.75 -11.73 6.44
N ARG A 122 10.44 -11.78 6.74
CA ARG A 122 9.80 -10.94 7.78
C ARG A 122 8.96 -11.71 8.81
N ARG A 123 8.87 -13.03 8.69
CA ARG A 123 7.98 -13.94 9.44
C ARG A 123 6.52 -13.82 9.00
N LEU A 124 5.68 -14.72 9.52
CA LEU A 124 4.25 -14.76 9.21
C LEU A 124 3.54 -13.53 9.80
N PRO A 125 2.76 -12.78 9.00
CA PRO A 125 1.92 -11.71 9.49
C PRO A 125 0.72 -12.27 10.29
N ARG A 126 -0.05 -11.40 10.94
CA ARG A 126 -1.30 -11.81 11.63
C ARG A 126 -2.50 -11.92 10.71
N SER A 127 -2.46 -11.24 9.57
CA SER A 127 -3.53 -11.18 8.57
C SER A 127 -2.92 -10.74 7.24
N LEU A 128 -3.55 -11.15 6.14
CA LEU A 128 -3.19 -10.77 4.78
C LEU A 128 -4.34 -9.97 4.16
N MET A 129 -4.05 -8.78 3.64
CA MET A 129 -5.01 -7.96 2.89
C MET A 129 -4.63 -7.99 1.41
N THR A 130 -5.60 -8.28 0.54
CA THR A 130 -5.41 -8.35 -0.91
C THR A 130 -6.50 -7.56 -1.62
N ASP A 131 -6.28 -7.20 -2.88
CA ASP A 131 -7.27 -6.52 -3.73
C ASP A 131 -8.24 -7.49 -4.43
N ASN A 132 -8.19 -8.78 -4.08
CA ASN A 132 -8.98 -9.85 -4.69
C ASN A 132 -8.70 -10.03 -6.20
N GLY A 133 -7.48 -9.77 -6.66
CA GLY A 133 -7.05 -10.15 -8.02
C GLY A 133 -7.23 -11.63 -8.31
N SER A 134 -7.30 -12.00 -9.59
CA SER A 134 -7.61 -13.38 -10.01
C SER A 134 -6.67 -14.44 -9.42
N ALA A 135 -5.39 -14.13 -9.26
CA ALA A 135 -4.43 -15.01 -8.59
C ALA A 135 -4.69 -15.17 -7.09
N MET A 136 -5.23 -14.13 -6.42
CA MET A 136 -5.59 -14.14 -5.00
C MET A 136 -6.87 -14.96 -4.74
N LEU A 137 -7.80 -14.92 -5.69
CA LEU A 137 -9.06 -15.66 -5.64
C LEU A 137 -8.94 -17.12 -6.10
N ALA A 138 -7.83 -17.50 -6.73
CA ALA A 138 -7.60 -18.86 -7.17
C ALA A 138 -7.73 -19.85 -6.00
N GLU A 139 -8.33 -21.02 -6.26
CA GLU A 139 -8.64 -22.02 -5.25
C GLU A 139 -7.40 -22.48 -4.47
N GLU A 140 -6.27 -22.67 -5.15
CA GLU A 140 -5.00 -23.04 -4.51
C GLU A 140 -4.55 -21.99 -3.48
N THR A 141 -4.67 -20.70 -3.81
CA THR A 141 -4.31 -19.60 -2.92
C THR A 141 -5.27 -19.53 -1.74
N THR A 142 -6.58 -19.56 -1.98
CA THR A 142 -7.58 -19.43 -0.92
C THR A 142 -7.54 -20.61 0.05
N GLN A 143 -7.40 -21.85 -0.45
CA GLN A 143 -7.21 -23.03 0.41
C GLN A 143 -5.91 -22.97 1.20
N GLY A 144 -4.82 -22.48 0.59
CA GLY A 144 -3.53 -22.32 1.26
C GLY A 144 -3.60 -21.35 2.44
N LEU A 145 -4.26 -20.20 2.25
CA LEU A 145 -4.46 -19.18 3.29
C LEU A 145 -5.40 -19.69 4.40
N ALA A 146 -6.48 -20.39 4.05
CA ALA A 146 -7.40 -20.96 5.03
C ALA A 146 -6.70 -21.95 5.98
N ARG A 147 -5.73 -22.75 5.48
CA ARG A 147 -4.93 -23.66 6.32
C ARG A 147 -4.01 -22.93 7.30
N LEU A 148 -3.64 -21.69 7.01
CA LEU A 148 -2.88 -20.81 7.90
C LEU A 148 -3.79 -20.05 8.89
N GLY A 149 -5.11 -20.22 8.78
CA GLY A 149 -6.11 -19.58 9.63
C GLY A 149 -6.48 -18.16 9.18
N TRP A 150 -6.32 -17.82 7.90
CA TRP A 150 -6.68 -16.52 7.32
C TRP A 150 -7.83 -16.63 6.32
#